data_AF-A0A3R9PZ18-F1
#
_entry.id   AF-A0A3R9PZ18-F1
#
_cell.length_a   1.000
_cell.length_b   1.000
_cell.length_c   1.000
_cell.angle_alpha   90.00
_cell.angle_beta   90.00
_cell.angle_gamma   90.00
#
_symmetry.space_group_name_H-M   'P 1'
#
loop_
_entity.id
_entity.type
_entity.pdbx_description
1 polymer ?
#
loop_
_entity_poly.entity_id
_entity_poly.type
_entity_poly.pdbx_seq_one_letter_code
_entity_poly.pdbx_strand_id
1 'polypeptide(L)'
;MLSGRIAALILTLVMVGCSSRPAIPVSDEQTLVMESSVLAAGITAEQPSLTISEIQPSASSTLYNERHEPVTVHYRFFWYDVRGLEMHPLEAPRSVTIPARSSVTLYGSANYLGAHKVRLYLYL
;
A
#
# COMPACT_ATOMS: atom_id res chain seq x y z
N MET A 1 -3.88 -47.11 34.01
CA MET A 1 -4.09 -46.83 32.57
C MET A 1 -4.52 -45.39 32.27
N LEU A 2 -5.16 -44.66 33.19
CA LEU A 2 -5.63 -43.27 32.98
C LEU A 2 -4.50 -42.23 32.87
N SER A 3 -3.42 -42.40 33.65
CA SER A 3 -2.31 -41.42 33.71
C SER A 3 -1.47 -41.33 32.42
N GLY A 4 -1.33 -42.43 31.68
CA GLY A 4 -0.59 -42.45 30.41
C GLY A 4 -1.34 -41.78 29.26
N ARG A 5 -2.68 -41.79 29.30
CA ARG A 5 -3.54 -41.09 28.33
C ARG A 5 -3.49 -39.58 28.53
N ILE A 6 -3.41 -39.12 29.77
CA ILE A 6 -3.27 -37.69 30.10
C ILE A 6 -1.91 -37.15 29.67
N ALA A 7 -0.83 -37.94 29.88
CA ALA A 7 0.50 -37.56 29.41
C ALA A 7 0.58 -37.45 27.88
N ALA A 8 -0.09 -38.35 27.15
CA ALA A 8 -0.15 -38.29 25.69
C ALA A 8 -0.92 -37.06 25.17
N LEU A 9 -2.02 -36.68 25.83
CA LEU A 9 -2.82 -35.49 25.48
C LEU A 9 -2.06 -34.18 25.71
N ILE A 10 -1.26 -34.10 26.78
CA ILE A 10 -0.41 -32.92 27.05
C ILE A 10 0.67 -32.79 25.97
N LEU A 11 1.26 -33.90 25.52
CA LEU A 11 2.32 -33.89 24.51
C LEU A 11 1.82 -33.42 23.14
N THR A 12 0.56 -33.72 22.78
CA THR A 12 -0.05 -33.25 21.52
C THR A 12 -0.39 -31.75 21.53
N LEU A 13 -0.62 -31.16 22.70
CA LEU A 13 -1.01 -29.74 22.81
C LEU A 13 0.17 -28.77 22.58
N VAL A 14 1.41 -29.25 22.75
CA VAL A 14 2.64 -28.44 22.62
C VAL A 14 3.13 -28.33 21.16
N MET A 15 2.58 -29.13 20.24
CA MET A 15 2.97 -29.11 18.82
C MET A 15 2.14 -28.18 17.92
N VAL A 16 1.19 -27.42 18.46
CA VAL A 16 0.48 -26.36 17.69
C VAL A 16 1.13 -25.00 17.95
N GLY A 17 2.45 -24.94 17.77
CA GLY A 17 3.16 -23.69 17.59
C GLY A 17 3.07 -23.30 16.12
N CYS A 18 1.92 -22.79 15.67
CA CYS A 18 1.82 -22.20 14.35
C CYS A 18 2.83 -21.05 14.27
N SER A 19 3.92 -21.26 13.53
CA SER A 19 4.89 -20.20 13.24
C SER A 19 4.26 -19.24 12.24
N SER A 20 3.29 -18.43 12.68
CA SER A 20 2.93 -17.23 11.95
C SER A 20 4.13 -16.29 12.11
N ARG A 21 5.06 -16.35 11.16
CA ARG A 21 6.02 -15.25 11.00
C ARG A 21 5.15 -14.01 10.78
N PRO A 22 5.24 -12.98 11.63
CA PRO A 22 4.51 -11.75 11.39
C PRO A 22 5.17 -11.05 10.20
N ALA A 23 4.86 -11.51 8.99
CA ALA A 23 4.91 -10.65 7.84
C ALA A 23 3.64 -9.80 7.97
N ILE A 24 3.79 -8.48 8.11
CA ILE A 24 2.65 -7.57 8.01
C ILE A 24 2.19 -7.70 6.56
N PRO A 25 1.10 -8.44 6.26
CA PRO A 25 0.67 -8.56 4.89
C PRO A 25 0.08 -7.19 4.52
N VAL A 26 0.61 -6.56 3.48
CA VAL A 26 -0.10 -5.44 2.88
C VAL A 26 -1.37 -6.02 2.26
N SER A 27 -2.52 -5.57 2.76
CA SER A 27 -3.81 -5.96 2.19
C SER A 27 -3.86 -5.52 0.74
N ASP A 28 -4.23 -6.42 -0.16
CA ASP A 28 -4.51 -6.10 -1.56
C ASP A 28 -5.68 -5.11 -1.70
N GLU A 29 -6.45 -4.91 -0.63
CA GLU A 29 -7.57 -3.96 -0.58
C GLU A 29 -7.13 -2.53 -0.21
N GLN A 30 -5.93 -2.33 0.34
CA GLN A 30 -5.47 -1.03 0.84
C GLN A 30 -4.33 -0.44 0.00
N THR A 31 -4.55 -0.38 -1.32
CA THR A 31 -3.62 0.22 -2.31
C THR A 31 -3.68 1.74 -2.36
N LEU A 32 -4.72 2.35 -1.80
CA LEU A 32 -4.85 3.80 -1.63
C LEU A 32 -4.99 4.13 -0.15
N VAL A 33 -4.10 4.97 0.37
CA VAL A 33 -4.15 5.48 1.74
C VAL A 33 -4.17 6.99 1.69
N MET A 34 -5.19 7.57 2.30
CA MET A 34 -5.39 9.00 2.37
C MET A 34 -5.50 9.42 3.83
N GLU A 35 -4.76 10.45 4.21
CA GLU A 35 -5.00 11.10 5.49
C GLU A 35 -6.37 11.79 5.53
N SER A 36 -6.95 11.90 6.72
CA SER A 36 -8.25 12.58 6.92
C SER A 36 -8.22 14.04 6.49
N SER A 37 -7.05 14.69 6.59
CA SER A 37 -6.79 16.06 6.14
C SER A 37 -7.01 16.23 4.63
N VAL A 38 -6.56 15.27 3.82
CA VAL A 38 -6.71 15.28 2.35
C VAL A 38 -8.18 15.18 1.96
N LEU A 39 -8.92 14.27 2.59
CA LEU A 39 -10.37 14.15 2.38
C LEU A 39 -11.11 15.41 2.83
N ALA A 40 -10.74 15.98 3.98
CA ALA A 40 -11.32 17.22 4.48
C ALA A 40 -11.03 18.43 3.56
N ALA A 41 -9.85 18.45 2.93
CA ALA A 41 -9.49 19.43 1.90
C ALA A 41 -10.30 19.26 0.60
N GLY A 42 -11.15 18.23 0.49
CA GLY A 42 -12.00 18.01 -0.68
C GLY A 42 -11.25 17.34 -1.84
N ILE A 43 -10.18 16.61 -1.55
CA ILE A 43 -9.47 15.80 -2.51
C ILE A 43 -9.98 14.37 -2.46
N THR A 44 -10.29 13.80 -3.62
CA THR A 44 -10.56 12.38 -3.81
C THR A 44 -9.53 11.80 -4.78
N ALA A 45 -9.35 10.48 -4.77
CA ALA A 45 -8.38 9.81 -5.62
C ALA A 45 -8.89 8.44 -6.07
N GLU A 46 -8.51 8.05 -7.29
CA GLU A 46 -8.69 6.70 -7.79
C GLU A 46 -7.67 5.75 -7.16
N GLN A 47 -8.05 4.48 -7.02
CA GLN A 47 -7.09 3.44 -6.68
C GLN A 47 -5.98 3.40 -7.73
N PRO A 48 -4.70 3.24 -7.33
CA PRO A 48 -3.61 3.25 -8.29
C PRO A 48 -3.69 2.03 -9.20
N SER A 49 -3.63 2.29 -10.52
CA SER A 49 -3.50 1.26 -11.55
C SER A 49 -2.04 0.90 -11.71
N LEU A 50 -1.71 -0.40 -11.64
CA LEU A 50 -0.37 -0.94 -11.85
C LEU A 50 -0.23 -1.45 -13.27
N THR A 51 0.77 -0.97 -13.99
CA THR A 51 1.21 -1.50 -15.27
C THR A 51 2.54 -2.23 -15.07
N ILE A 52 2.50 -3.56 -15.16
CA ILE A 52 3.70 -4.39 -15.09
C ILE A 52 4.31 -4.43 -16.50
N SER A 53 5.55 -3.95 -16.63
CA SER A 53 6.35 -4.14 -17.85
C SER A 53 7.63 -4.89 -17.53
N GLU A 54 8.19 -5.59 -18.51
CA GLU A 54 9.43 -6.37 -18.38
C GLU A 54 10.64 -5.50 -17.96
N ILE A 55 10.58 -4.20 -18.24
CA ILE A 55 11.69 -3.27 -18.03
C ILE A 55 11.45 -2.41 -16.79
N GLN A 56 10.26 -1.83 -16.66
CA GLN A 56 9.95 -0.90 -15.58
C GLN A 56 8.46 -0.92 -15.22
N PRO A 57 8.08 -1.52 -14.08
CA PRO A 57 6.73 -1.40 -13.56
C PRO A 57 6.38 0.07 -13.30
N SER A 58 5.17 0.48 -13.68
CA SER A 58 4.68 1.85 -13.50
C SER A 58 3.30 1.86 -12.90
N ALA A 59 2.95 2.97 -12.26
CA ALA A 59 1.66 3.13 -11.61
C ALA A 59 1.11 4.53 -11.86
N SER A 60 -0.20 4.63 -11.93
CA SER A 60 -0.90 5.91 -12.05
C SER A 60 -2.15 5.96 -11.19
N SER A 61 -2.52 7.16 -10.77
CA SER A 61 -3.76 7.43 -10.04
C SER A 61 -4.20 8.85 -10.33
N THR A 62 -5.50 9.05 -10.57
CA THR A 62 -6.08 10.37 -10.79
C THR A 62 -6.62 10.92 -9.49
N LEU A 63 -6.21 12.15 -9.17
CA LEU A 63 -6.72 12.93 -8.04
C LEU A 63 -7.71 13.97 -8.56
N TYR A 64 -8.77 14.21 -7.81
CA TYR A 64 -9.80 15.20 -8.12
C TYR A 64 -9.90 16.21 -6.99
N ASN A 65 -10.00 17.48 -7.36
CA ASN A 65 -10.22 18.57 -6.43
C ASN A 65 -11.64 19.11 -6.58
N GLU A 66 -12.47 18.85 -5.57
CA GLU A 66 -13.86 19.30 -5.54
C GLU A 66 -14.02 20.76 -5.07
N ARG A 67 -12.95 21.37 -4.53
CA ARG A 67 -12.95 22.76 -4.06
C ARG A 67 -12.83 23.76 -5.21
N HIS A 68 -13.17 25.01 -4.88
CA HIS A 68 -13.07 26.16 -5.77
C HIS A 68 -11.70 26.85 -5.68
N GLU A 69 -10.77 26.29 -4.91
CA GLU A 69 -9.40 26.78 -4.73
C GLU A 69 -8.39 25.66 -5.04
N PRO A 70 -7.17 26.00 -5.49
CA PRO A 70 -6.14 25.00 -5.71
C PRO A 70 -5.68 24.40 -4.38
N VAL A 71 -5.44 23.08 -4.37
CA VAL A 71 -4.96 22.35 -3.18
C VAL A 71 -3.64 21.68 -3.53
N THR A 72 -2.63 21.87 -2.69
CA THR A 72 -1.35 21.15 -2.79
C THR A 72 -1.40 19.94 -1.89
N VAL A 73 -1.07 18.77 -2.44
CA VAL A 73 -0.94 17.53 -1.69
C VAL A 73 0.46 16.96 -1.86
N HIS A 74 0.90 16.23 -0.85
CA HIS A 74 2.10 15.42 -0.88
C HIS A 74 1.72 13.96 -1.10
N TYR A 75 2.55 13.26 -1.88
CA TYR A 75 2.29 11.88 -2.22
C TYR A 75 3.57 11.04 -2.34
N ARG A 76 3.40 9.74 -2.17
CA ARG A 76 4.45 8.75 -2.39
C ARG A 76 3.86 7.43 -2.88
N PHE A 77 4.49 6.84 -3.88
CA PHE A 77 4.28 5.45 -4.27
C PHE A 77 5.21 4.55 -3.45
N PHE A 78 4.61 3.56 -2.80
CA PHE A 78 5.29 2.44 -2.15
C PHE A 78 5.12 1.21 -3.00
N TRP A 79 6.21 0.50 -3.28
CA TRP A 79 6.23 -0.66 -4.14
C TRP A 79 6.51 -1.91 -3.34
N TYR A 80 5.90 -3.02 -3.74
CA TYR A 80 6.06 -4.30 -3.06
C TYR A 80 6.35 -5.41 -4.04
N ASP A 81 7.10 -6.41 -3.57
CA ASP A 81 7.35 -7.64 -4.31
C ASP A 81 6.10 -8.54 -4.34
N VAL A 82 6.21 -9.69 -5.02
CA VAL A 82 5.13 -10.70 -5.11
C VAL A 82 4.66 -11.23 -3.74
N ARG A 83 5.51 -11.14 -2.71
CA ARG A 83 5.21 -11.57 -1.34
C ARG A 83 4.61 -10.45 -0.49
N GLY A 84 4.47 -9.24 -1.05
CA GLY A 84 3.98 -8.06 -0.34
C GLY A 84 5.03 -7.41 0.55
N LEU A 85 6.33 -7.68 0.33
CA LEU A 85 7.40 -7.01 1.06
C LEU A 85 7.74 -5.67 0.41
N GLU A 86 7.86 -4.63 1.24
CA GLU A 86 8.22 -3.28 0.79
C GLU A 86 9.59 -3.28 0.13
N MET A 87 9.68 -2.67 -1.05
CA MET A 87 10.91 -2.58 -1.83
C MET A 87 11.67 -1.29 -1.49
N HIS A 88 13.00 -1.40 -1.43
CA HIS A 88 13.90 -0.29 -1.14
C HIS A 88 14.86 -0.02 -2.32
N PRO A 89 15.37 1.22 -2.48
CA PRO A 89 15.11 2.39 -1.63
C PRO A 89 13.72 2.98 -1.86
N LEU A 90 13.19 3.66 -0.83
CA LEU A 90 11.93 4.38 -0.93
C LEU A 90 12.10 5.62 -1.81
N GLU A 91 11.11 5.89 -2.66
CA GLU A 91 11.08 7.13 -3.44
C GLU A 91 10.98 8.35 -2.51
N ALA A 92 11.58 9.48 -2.90
CA ALA A 92 11.36 10.73 -2.18
C ALA A 92 9.87 11.14 -2.25
N PRO A 93 9.30 11.77 -1.22
CA PRO A 93 7.95 12.31 -1.30
C PRO A 93 7.91 13.38 -2.39
N ARG A 94 6.80 13.43 -3.13
CA ARG A 94 6.57 14.41 -4.20
C ARG A 94 5.37 15.27 -3.83
N SER A 95 5.28 16.44 -4.45
CA SER A 95 4.19 17.38 -4.22
C SER A 95 3.53 17.73 -5.53
N VAL A 96 2.22 17.95 -5.51
CA VAL A 96 1.45 18.36 -6.68
C VAL A 96 0.34 19.29 -6.24
N THR A 97 0.11 20.34 -7.03
CA THR A 97 -1.03 21.24 -6.85
C THR A 97 -2.12 20.86 -7.83
N ILE A 98 -3.28 20.46 -7.32
CA ILE A 98 -4.47 20.19 -8.14
C ILE A 98 -5.28 21.49 -8.25
N PRO A 99 -5.48 22.04 -9.45
CA PRO A 99 -6.28 23.24 -9.65
C PRO A 99 -7.72 23.06 -9.15
N ALA A 100 -8.40 24.17 -8.86
CA ALA A 100 -9.80 24.18 -8.46
C ALA A 100 -10.68 23.43 -9.48
N ARG A 101 -11.63 22.62 -9.00
CA ARG A 101 -12.63 21.90 -9.82
C ARG A 101 -12.00 21.10 -10.98
N SER A 102 -10.81 20.55 -10.74
CA SER A 102 -9.99 19.89 -11.77
C SER A 102 -9.40 18.59 -11.25
N SER A 103 -8.74 17.86 -12.14
CA SER A 103 -8.07 16.59 -11.86
C SER A 103 -6.63 16.58 -12.33
N VAL A 104 -5.77 15.84 -11.64
CA VAL A 104 -4.38 15.59 -12.03
C VAL A 104 -4.07 14.11 -11.89
N THR A 105 -3.48 13.52 -12.93
CA THR A 105 -3.00 12.14 -12.88
C THR A 105 -1.55 12.11 -12.43
N LEU A 106 -1.29 11.34 -11.37
CA LEU A 106 0.05 11.08 -10.86
C LEU A 106 0.64 9.88 -11.59
N TYR A 107 1.96 9.91 -11.78
CA TYR A 107 2.72 8.81 -12.36
C TYR A 107 3.91 8.47 -11.46
N GLY A 108 4.12 7.17 -11.26
CA GLY A 108 5.26 6.60 -10.57
C GLY A 108 5.84 5.45 -11.39
N SER A 109 7.14 5.21 -11.27
CA SER A 109 7.82 4.09 -11.90
C SER A 109 8.81 3.46 -10.93
N ALA A 110 8.69 2.15 -10.73
CA ALA A 110 9.62 1.41 -9.90
C ALA A 110 10.99 1.37 -10.59
N ASN A 111 12.07 1.69 -9.89
CA ASN A 111 13.43 1.59 -10.45
C ASN A 111 14.05 0.18 -10.27
N TYR A 112 13.22 -0.81 -9.97
CA TYR A 112 13.63 -2.16 -9.62
C TYR A 112 12.71 -3.19 -10.25
N LEU A 113 13.33 -4.28 -10.71
CA LEU A 113 12.63 -5.43 -11.26
C LEU A 113 11.87 -6.16 -10.14
N GLY A 114 10.66 -6.63 -10.44
CA GLY A 114 9.86 -7.44 -9.50
C GLY A 114 8.94 -6.65 -8.58
N ALA A 115 8.59 -5.40 -8.91
CA ALA A 115 7.47 -4.72 -8.27
C ALA A 115 6.14 -5.26 -8.84
N HIS A 116 5.33 -5.87 -7.97
CA HIS A 116 4.07 -6.52 -8.34
C HIS A 116 2.85 -5.93 -7.63
N LYS A 117 3.07 -5.10 -6.60
CA LYS A 117 2.00 -4.36 -5.93
C LYS A 117 2.46 -2.93 -5.69
N VAL A 118 1.51 -2.02 -5.61
CA VAL A 118 1.76 -0.61 -5.36
C VAL A 118 0.74 -0.05 -4.37
N ARG A 119 1.21 0.84 -3.49
CA ARG A 119 0.37 1.64 -2.60
C ARG A 119 0.65 3.11 -2.78
N LEU A 120 -0.37 3.90 -3.01
CA LEU A 120 -0.30 5.36 -3.04
C LEU A 120 -0.67 5.91 -1.65
N TYR A 121 0.21 6.71 -1.07
CA TYR A 121 -0.03 7.45 0.18
C TYR A 121 -0.19 8.93 -0.12
N LEU A 122 -1.27 9.54 0.36
CA LEU A 122 -1.59 10.97 0.18
C LEU A 122 -1.71 11.67 1.54
N TYR A 123 -1.07 12.83 1.66
CA TYR A 123 -1.11 13.71 2.84
C TYR A 123 -1.03 15.19 2.43
N LEU A 124 -1.31 16.11 3.37
CA LEU A 124 -1.22 17.56 3.16
C LEU A 124 0.11 18.15 3.64
#